data_AF-A0A4R3H127-F1
#
_entry.id   AF-A0A4R3H127-F1
#
_cell.length_a   1.000
_cell.length_b   1.000
_cell.length_c   1.000
_cell.angle_alpha   90.00
_cell.angle_beta   90.00
_cell.angle_gamma   90.00
#
_symmetry.space_group_name_H-M   'P 1'
#
loop_
_entity.id
_entity.type
_entity.pdbx_description
1 polymer ?
#
loop_
_entity_poly.entity_id
_entity_poly.type
_entity_poly.pdbx_seq_one_letter_code
_entity_poly.pdbx_strand_id
1 'polypeptide(L)'
;MAPPGGYSSTAEWEPGPQAQSRLNALFKRYRSGVGDCLEPIVRQYDPVMLEARQGEYRKMLELSAKMNVVGHACTEIGGFDYDERRHMIGSLFGACCFLADSFIDDFGEAATADYIERLGALLTEGWFDPRTDRERLFFVIASRLFAQRDVLHPIVRQSVLQLYLAQKEDVNLRATRKAGDGRLTRGQLNTLKRCARNRSGHAILVLSAFLLPELPLSYLARLFWAGALVMYIDDHGDCWSDLKDNRLTFMNQVSRPERTLGRLFHTHIRQLASGLPDGDGRDLLIAFLTRYYLTRLEKHRQQRVKGAAAWAIYE
;
A
#
# COMPACT_ATOMS: atom_id res chain seq x y z
N MET A 1 -43.23 17.99 -6.96
CA MET A 1 -42.00 18.30 -6.20
C MET A 1 -41.04 17.14 -6.40
N ALA A 2 -39.99 17.35 -7.20
CA ALA A 2 -38.94 16.36 -7.44
C ALA A 2 -37.93 16.36 -6.27
N PRO A 3 -37.33 15.22 -5.91
CA PRO A 3 -36.33 15.16 -4.86
C PRO A 3 -35.05 15.89 -5.30
N PRO A 4 -34.44 16.73 -4.46
CA PRO A 4 -33.19 17.40 -4.78
C PRO A 4 -32.01 16.46 -4.52
N GLY A 5 -31.14 16.30 -5.51
CA GLY A 5 -29.84 15.62 -5.34
C GLY A 5 -29.65 14.36 -6.19
N GLY A 6 -30.09 14.37 -7.44
CA GLY A 6 -29.58 13.44 -8.43
C GLY A 6 -28.13 13.80 -8.77
N TYR A 7 -27.17 13.05 -8.23
CA TYR A 7 -25.88 12.91 -8.91
C TYR A 7 -26.15 12.14 -10.20
N SER A 8 -26.47 12.87 -11.27
CA SER A 8 -26.27 12.36 -12.62
C SER A 8 -24.76 12.38 -12.87
N SER A 9 -24.12 11.21 -12.85
CA SER A 9 -22.79 11.04 -13.42
C SER A 9 -22.58 9.60 -13.86
N THR A 10 -22.89 9.30 -15.11
CA THR A 10 -22.08 8.34 -15.86
C THR A 10 -20.71 8.97 -16.02
N ALA A 11 -19.90 8.92 -14.96
CA ALA A 11 -18.62 9.59 -14.97
C ALA A 11 -17.67 8.76 -15.83
N GLU A 12 -17.01 9.37 -16.83
CA GLU A 12 -16.12 8.74 -17.81
C GLU A 12 -14.96 7.89 -17.21
N TRP A 13 -14.83 7.85 -15.89
CA TRP A 13 -13.81 7.11 -15.16
C TRP A 13 -14.33 5.86 -14.44
N GLU A 14 -15.64 5.59 -14.42
CA GLU A 14 -16.15 4.38 -13.78
C GLU A 14 -15.66 3.13 -14.51
N PRO A 15 -15.05 2.16 -13.80
CA PRO A 15 -14.53 0.96 -14.44
C PRO A 15 -15.69 0.14 -15.00
N GLY A 16 -15.68 -0.06 -16.33
CA GLY A 16 -16.69 -0.85 -17.03
C GLY A 16 -16.74 -2.32 -16.57
N PRO A 17 -17.81 -3.05 -16.91
CA PRO A 17 -18.01 -4.44 -16.47
C PRO A 17 -16.84 -5.38 -16.82
N GLN A 18 -16.19 -5.16 -17.96
CA GLN A 18 -15.04 -5.93 -18.40
C GLN A 18 -13.83 -5.76 -17.46
N ALA A 19 -13.51 -4.53 -17.08
CA ALA A 19 -12.40 -4.24 -16.16
C ALA A 19 -12.66 -4.85 -14.77
N GLN A 20 -13.90 -4.84 -14.29
CA GLN A 20 -14.28 -5.47 -13.03
C GLN A 20 -14.18 -7.00 -13.07
N SER A 21 -14.67 -7.63 -14.15
CA SER A 21 -14.56 -9.08 -14.35
C SER A 21 -13.09 -9.51 -14.41
N ARG A 22 -12.27 -8.75 -15.13
CA ARG A 22 -10.83 -8.98 -15.23
C ARG A 22 -10.12 -8.83 -13.89
N LEU A 23 -10.45 -7.80 -13.11
CA LEU A 23 -9.94 -7.61 -11.75
C LEU A 23 -10.23 -8.83 -10.87
N ASN A 24 -11.45 -9.37 -10.92
CA ASN A 24 -11.84 -10.58 -10.17
C ASN A 24 -11.03 -11.81 -10.57
N ALA A 25 -10.87 -12.03 -11.88
CA ALA A 25 -10.08 -13.14 -12.40
C ALA A 25 -8.62 -13.06 -11.95
N LEU A 26 -8.03 -11.86 -12.00
CA LEU A 26 -6.64 -11.62 -11.55
C LEU A 26 -6.49 -11.85 -10.05
N PHE A 27 -7.40 -11.37 -9.20
CA PHE A 27 -7.35 -11.65 -7.77
C PHE A 27 -7.40 -13.14 -7.45
N LYS A 28 -8.30 -13.89 -8.12
CA LYS A 28 -8.39 -15.34 -7.95
C LYS A 28 -7.08 -16.02 -8.33
N ARG A 29 -6.49 -15.65 -9.47
CA ARG A 29 -5.20 -16.20 -9.94
C ARG A 29 -4.07 -15.87 -8.95
N TYR A 30 -3.94 -14.60 -8.57
CA TYR A 30 -2.82 -14.15 -7.74
C TYR A 30 -2.88 -14.64 -6.31
N ARG A 31 -4.07 -14.80 -5.72
CA ARG A 31 -4.19 -15.41 -4.38
C ARG A 31 -3.63 -16.84 -4.32
N SER A 32 -3.76 -17.61 -5.41
CA SER A 32 -3.14 -18.94 -5.51
C SER A 32 -1.63 -18.81 -5.66
N GLY A 33 -1.17 -18.05 -6.67
CA GLY A 33 0.26 -17.98 -7.00
C GLY A 33 1.14 -17.35 -5.91
N VAL A 34 0.60 -16.41 -5.12
CA VAL A 34 1.36 -15.82 -4.00
C VAL A 34 1.66 -16.87 -2.92
N GLY A 35 0.76 -17.83 -2.69
CA GLY A 35 0.97 -18.93 -1.75
C GLY A 35 2.13 -19.81 -2.20
N ASP A 36 2.11 -20.24 -3.46
CA ASP A 36 3.17 -21.06 -4.07
C ASP A 36 4.55 -20.36 -3.98
N CYS A 37 4.57 -19.03 -4.14
CA CYS A 37 5.80 -18.24 -4.05
C CYS A 37 6.31 -18.06 -2.60
N LEU A 38 5.42 -17.79 -1.63
CA LEU A 38 5.80 -17.34 -0.30
C LEU A 38 5.86 -18.45 0.74
N GLU A 39 4.99 -19.46 0.65
CA GLU A 39 4.90 -20.54 1.64
C GLU A 39 6.24 -21.24 1.91
N PRO A 40 7.03 -21.63 0.88
CA PRO A 40 8.32 -22.29 1.11
C PRO A 40 9.30 -21.40 1.89
N ILE A 41 9.24 -20.08 1.66
CA ILE A 41 10.10 -19.10 2.34
C ILE A 41 9.68 -18.97 3.79
N VAL A 42 8.38 -18.78 4.04
CA VAL A 42 7.85 -18.63 5.41
C VAL A 42 8.10 -19.90 6.22
N ARG A 43 7.84 -21.08 5.66
CA ARG A 43 8.11 -22.36 6.33
C ARG A 43 9.57 -22.49 6.76
N GLN A 44 10.50 -21.99 5.96
CA GLN A 44 11.92 -22.09 6.25
C GLN A 44 12.41 -21.08 7.30
N TYR A 45 11.91 -19.84 7.28
CA TYR A 45 12.48 -18.73 8.07
C TYR A 45 11.60 -18.22 9.21
N ASP A 46 10.29 -18.50 9.19
CA ASP A 46 9.35 -18.20 10.28
C ASP A 46 8.16 -19.21 10.25
N PRO A 47 8.40 -20.50 10.56
CA PRO A 47 7.36 -21.53 10.51
C PRO A 47 6.18 -21.26 11.46
N VAL A 48 6.45 -20.55 12.57
CA VAL A 48 5.43 -20.15 13.55
C VAL A 48 4.34 -19.28 12.91
N MET A 49 4.67 -18.51 11.86
CA MET A 49 3.68 -17.75 11.10
C MET A 49 2.63 -18.64 10.41
N LEU A 50 3.02 -19.85 9.96
CA LEU A 50 2.11 -20.81 9.34
C LEU A 50 1.28 -21.62 10.36
N GLU A 51 1.84 -21.87 11.54
CA GLU A 51 1.24 -22.76 12.53
C GLU A 51 0.35 -22.00 13.53
N ALA A 52 0.91 -21.00 14.21
CA ALA A 52 0.26 -20.30 15.31
C ALA A 52 -0.30 -18.93 14.91
N ARG A 53 0.20 -18.30 13.83
CA ARG A 53 -0.21 -16.96 13.37
C ARG A 53 -0.81 -16.97 11.97
N GLN A 54 -1.63 -17.98 11.67
CA GLN A 54 -2.28 -18.14 10.34
C GLN A 54 -3.04 -16.89 9.86
N GLY A 55 -3.60 -16.11 10.79
CA GLY A 55 -4.24 -14.83 10.46
C GLY A 55 -3.26 -13.81 9.86
N GLU A 56 -2.04 -13.72 10.39
CA GLU A 56 -0.98 -12.87 9.84
C GLU A 56 -0.53 -13.36 8.47
N TYR A 57 -0.33 -14.68 8.34
CA TYR A 57 0.03 -15.28 7.05
C TYR A 57 -1.00 -14.95 5.95
N ARG A 58 -2.29 -15.12 6.24
CA ARG A 58 -3.37 -14.79 5.28
C ARG A 58 -3.38 -13.30 4.91
N LYS A 59 -3.10 -12.40 5.86
CA LYS A 59 -2.96 -10.96 5.57
C LYS A 59 -1.78 -10.68 4.64
N MET A 60 -0.65 -11.37 4.85
CA MET A 60 0.52 -11.25 3.98
C MET A 60 0.20 -11.71 2.55
N LEU A 61 -0.46 -12.86 2.39
CA LEU A 61 -0.89 -13.35 1.07
C LEU A 61 -1.85 -12.37 0.39
N GLU A 62 -2.82 -11.83 1.13
CA GLU A 62 -3.78 -10.88 0.59
C GLU A 62 -3.13 -9.56 0.14
N LEU A 63 -2.19 -9.02 0.93
CA LEU A 63 -1.43 -7.83 0.51
C LEU A 63 -0.56 -8.12 -0.71
N SER A 64 0.04 -9.31 -0.76
CA SER A 64 0.86 -9.76 -1.91
C SER A 64 0.04 -9.94 -3.18
N ALA A 65 -1.20 -10.42 -3.07
CA ALA A 65 -2.13 -10.51 -4.20
C ALA A 65 -2.51 -9.11 -4.72
N LYS A 66 -2.76 -8.15 -3.83
CA LYS A 66 -3.01 -6.75 -4.22
C LYS A 66 -1.81 -6.13 -4.93
N MET A 67 -0.60 -6.33 -4.42
CA MET A 67 0.62 -5.83 -5.07
C MET A 67 0.86 -6.48 -6.44
N ASN A 68 0.47 -7.74 -6.63
CA ASN A 68 0.48 -8.38 -7.95
C ASN A 68 -0.51 -7.73 -8.92
N VAL A 69 -1.74 -7.42 -8.49
CA VAL A 69 -2.72 -6.72 -9.33
C VAL A 69 -2.22 -5.32 -9.72
N VAL A 70 -1.69 -4.56 -8.76
CA VAL A 70 -1.11 -3.24 -9.03
C VAL A 70 0.11 -3.35 -9.95
N GLY A 71 0.98 -4.33 -9.72
CA GLY A 71 2.15 -4.60 -10.56
C GLY A 71 1.77 -4.97 -11.98
N HIS A 72 0.71 -5.77 -12.15
CA HIS A 72 0.15 -6.10 -13.46
C HIS A 72 -0.28 -4.84 -14.21
N ALA A 73 -1.08 -4.01 -13.55
CA ALA A 73 -1.53 -2.75 -14.11
C ALA A 73 -0.35 -1.84 -14.50
N CYS A 74 0.65 -1.69 -13.62
CA CYS A 74 1.85 -0.90 -13.90
C CYS A 74 2.64 -1.42 -15.10
N THR A 75 2.68 -2.74 -15.27
CA THR A 75 3.43 -3.39 -16.35
C THR A 75 2.75 -3.17 -17.70
N GLU A 76 1.43 -3.32 -17.75
CA GLU A 76 0.64 -3.06 -18.94
C GLU A 76 0.59 -1.57 -19.32
N ILE A 77 0.57 -0.66 -18.33
CA ILE A 77 0.73 0.78 -18.57
C ILE A 77 2.05 1.07 -19.30
N GLY A 78 3.11 0.30 -18.99
CA GLY A 78 4.38 0.38 -19.70
C GLY A 78 4.40 -0.32 -21.06
N GLY A 79 3.33 -1.01 -21.45
CA GLY A 79 3.25 -1.77 -22.70
C GLY A 79 3.93 -3.14 -22.65
N PHE A 80 4.09 -3.74 -21.47
CA PHE A 80 4.73 -5.04 -21.29
C PHE A 80 3.78 -6.08 -20.68
N ASP A 81 4.06 -7.36 -20.94
CA ASP A 81 3.31 -8.48 -20.36
C ASP A 81 3.66 -8.70 -18.88
N TYR A 82 2.72 -9.18 -18.07
CA TYR A 82 3.00 -9.57 -16.68
C TYR A 82 3.36 -11.06 -16.56
N ASP A 83 4.65 -11.37 -16.75
CA ASP A 83 5.25 -12.71 -16.71
C ASP A 83 5.46 -13.27 -15.27
N GLU A 84 6.00 -14.49 -15.21
CA GLU A 84 6.28 -15.20 -13.94
C GLU A 84 7.30 -14.49 -13.05
N ARG A 85 8.33 -13.86 -13.63
CA ARG A 85 9.34 -13.10 -12.86
C ARG A 85 8.69 -11.88 -12.24
N ARG A 86 7.83 -11.17 -12.99
CA ARG A 86 7.07 -10.02 -12.50
C ARG A 86 6.08 -10.42 -11.41
N HIS A 87 5.43 -11.58 -11.56
CA HIS A 87 4.60 -12.17 -10.51
C HIS A 87 5.39 -12.42 -9.22
N MET A 88 6.56 -13.06 -9.32
CA MET A 88 7.44 -13.29 -8.16
C MET A 88 7.87 -11.97 -7.51
N ILE A 89 8.26 -10.95 -8.30
CA ILE A 89 8.59 -9.61 -7.79
C ILE A 89 7.41 -9.02 -7.01
N GLY A 90 6.20 -9.08 -7.57
CA GLY A 90 4.98 -8.59 -6.91
C GLY A 90 4.70 -9.30 -5.59
N SER A 91 4.90 -10.62 -5.55
CA SER A 91 4.71 -11.45 -4.35
C SER A 91 5.73 -11.11 -3.26
N LEU A 92 7.02 -11.06 -3.60
CA LEU A 92 8.09 -10.70 -2.66
C LEU A 92 7.95 -9.27 -2.14
N PHE A 93 7.60 -8.32 -3.03
CA PHE A 93 7.38 -6.93 -2.65
C PHE A 93 6.18 -6.78 -1.70
N GLY A 94 5.06 -7.46 -1.97
CA GLY A 94 3.91 -7.42 -1.07
C GLY A 94 4.20 -8.02 0.31
N ALA A 95 4.98 -9.09 0.38
CA ALA A 95 5.44 -9.63 1.65
C ALA A 95 6.41 -8.68 2.37
N CYS A 96 7.30 -7.99 1.65
CA CYS A 96 8.14 -6.94 2.22
C CYS A 96 7.29 -5.80 2.81
N CYS A 97 6.28 -5.32 2.08
CA CYS A 97 5.37 -4.30 2.58
C CYS A 97 4.65 -4.77 3.86
N PHE A 98 4.13 -5.99 3.88
CA PHE A 98 3.45 -6.55 5.06
C PHE A 98 4.36 -6.58 6.29
N LEU A 99 5.57 -7.12 6.14
CA LEU A 99 6.51 -7.26 7.24
C LEU A 99 7.01 -5.88 7.71
N ALA A 100 7.39 -5.00 6.77
CA ALA A 100 7.84 -3.65 7.08
C ALA A 100 6.77 -2.83 7.83
N ASP A 101 5.51 -2.93 7.41
CA ASP A 101 4.37 -2.29 8.06
C ASP A 101 4.19 -2.81 9.49
N SER A 102 4.29 -4.13 9.69
CA SER A 102 4.17 -4.73 11.02
C SER A 102 5.25 -4.24 12.00
N PHE A 103 6.48 -3.99 11.55
CA PHE A 103 7.53 -3.42 12.42
C PHE A 103 7.25 -1.99 12.84
N ILE A 104 6.52 -1.23 12.01
CA ILE A 104 6.17 0.16 12.32
C ILE A 104 4.95 0.21 13.23
N ASP A 105 3.97 -0.65 13.01
CA ASP A 105 2.66 -0.55 13.65
C ASP A 105 2.51 -1.43 14.90
N ASP A 106 3.14 -2.61 14.97
CA ASP A 106 2.76 -3.65 15.94
C ASP A 106 3.70 -3.81 17.16
N PHE A 107 4.92 -3.25 17.14
CA PHE A 107 5.96 -3.53 18.16
C PHE A 107 6.23 -2.39 19.15
N GLY A 108 5.46 -1.30 19.08
CA GLY A 108 5.56 -0.16 20.01
C GLY A 108 6.70 0.82 19.69
N GLU A 109 6.61 2.03 20.26
CA GLU A 109 7.42 3.21 19.86
C GLU A 109 8.94 2.96 19.85
N ALA A 110 9.48 2.34 20.90
CA ALA A 110 10.92 2.11 21.02
C ALA A 110 11.45 1.10 19.99
N ALA A 111 10.72 0.01 19.76
CA ALA A 111 11.10 -1.00 18.77
C ALA A 111 10.97 -0.45 17.35
N THR A 112 9.91 0.32 17.08
CA THR A 112 9.72 1.00 15.78
C THR A 112 10.87 1.97 15.49
N ALA A 113 11.32 2.75 16.47
CA ALA A 113 12.45 3.68 16.33
C ALA A 113 13.78 2.96 16.10
N ASP A 114 14.07 1.88 16.84
CA ASP A 114 15.26 1.06 16.60
C ASP A 114 15.22 0.39 15.21
N TYR A 115 14.06 -0.13 14.81
CA TYR A 115 13.87 -0.76 13.50
C TYR A 115 14.14 0.20 12.35
N ILE A 116 13.60 1.42 12.40
CA ILE A 116 13.78 2.38 11.30
C ILE A 116 15.23 2.85 11.18
N GLU A 117 15.98 2.96 12.27
CA GLU A 117 17.41 3.27 12.18
C GLU A 117 18.21 2.10 11.60
N ARG A 118 17.92 0.87 12.02
CA ARG A 118 18.56 -0.34 11.47
C ARG A 118 18.23 -0.59 10.01
N LEU A 119 17.02 -0.25 9.57
CA LEU A 119 16.66 -0.27 8.14
C LEU A 119 17.49 0.76 7.36
N GLY A 120 17.80 1.91 7.97
CA GLY A 120 18.73 2.89 7.42
C GLY A 120 20.12 2.29 7.18
N ALA A 121 20.68 1.62 8.20
CA ALA A 121 21.97 0.94 8.11
C ALA A 121 21.99 -0.12 6.99
N LEU A 122 20.92 -0.90 6.83
CA LEU A 122 20.80 -1.85 5.70
C LEU A 122 20.94 -1.15 4.34
N LEU A 123 20.28 0.00 4.17
CA LEU A 123 20.29 0.72 2.90
C LEU A 123 21.59 1.47 2.62
N THR A 124 22.32 1.90 3.66
CA THR A 124 23.57 2.66 3.51
C THR A 124 24.82 1.79 3.54
N GLU A 125 24.83 0.74 4.35
CA GLU A 125 26.00 -0.09 4.63
C GLU A 125 25.85 -1.52 4.08
N GLY A 126 24.65 -1.92 3.66
CA GLY A 126 24.39 -3.22 3.03
C GLY A 126 24.33 -4.40 4.00
N TRP A 127 24.32 -4.16 5.32
CA TRP A 127 24.22 -5.20 6.33
C TRP A 127 23.07 -4.95 7.30
N PHE A 128 22.50 -6.03 7.81
CA PHE A 128 21.45 -6.04 8.80
C PHE A 128 21.59 -7.30 9.65
N ASP A 129 21.72 -7.15 10.97
CA ASP A 129 21.79 -8.30 11.88
C ASP A 129 20.37 -8.60 12.41
N PRO A 130 19.68 -9.66 11.92
CA PRO A 130 18.32 -9.95 12.31
C PRO A 130 18.24 -10.49 13.75
N ARG A 131 17.44 -9.84 14.59
CA ARG A 131 17.23 -10.17 16.02
C ARG A 131 16.07 -11.12 16.25
N THR A 132 15.16 -11.27 15.28
CA THR A 132 13.98 -12.15 15.38
C THR A 132 13.79 -12.94 14.09
N ASP A 133 13.01 -14.02 14.16
CA ASP A 133 12.64 -14.80 12.96
C ASP A 133 11.83 -13.96 11.96
N ARG A 134 11.01 -13.02 12.44
CA ARG A 134 10.26 -12.07 11.60
C ARG A 134 11.21 -11.15 10.84
N GLU A 135 12.22 -10.60 11.52
CA GLU A 135 13.27 -9.78 10.90
C GLU A 135 14.11 -10.59 9.91
N ARG A 136 14.45 -11.84 10.25
CA ARG A 136 15.16 -12.76 9.35
C ARG A 136 14.34 -13.05 8.10
N LEU A 137 13.04 -13.33 8.24
CA LEU A 137 12.12 -13.52 7.12
C LEU A 137 12.09 -12.27 6.22
N PHE A 138 11.95 -11.07 6.80
CA PHE A 138 11.98 -9.82 6.04
C PHE A 138 13.28 -9.68 5.25
N PHE A 139 14.42 -9.88 5.89
CA PHE A 139 15.73 -9.75 5.26
C PHE A 139 15.89 -10.73 4.10
N VAL A 140 15.46 -11.98 4.26
CA VAL A 140 15.54 -13.00 3.19
C VAL A 140 14.65 -12.62 2.02
N ILE A 141 13.41 -12.17 2.26
CA ILE A 141 12.49 -11.75 1.20
C ILE A 141 13.04 -10.51 0.48
N ALA A 142 13.53 -9.51 1.22
CA ALA A 142 14.14 -8.32 0.65
C ALA A 142 15.38 -8.65 -0.20
N SER A 143 16.25 -9.54 0.29
CA SER A 143 17.42 -10.02 -0.45
C SER A 143 17.04 -10.74 -1.75
N ARG A 144 16.01 -11.60 -1.70
CA ARG A 144 15.48 -12.26 -2.90
C ARG A 144 14.88 -11.27 -3.89
N LEU A 145 14.16 -10.25 -3.40
CA LEU A 145 13.63 -9.18 -4.24
C LEU A 145 14.75 -8.39 -4.91
N PHE A 146 15.80 -8.03 -4.16
CA PHE A 146 16.97 -7.32 -4.69
C PHE A 146 17.78 -8.18 -5.66
N ALA A 147 17.73 -9.50 -5.56
CA ALA A 147 18.29 -10.39 -6.59
C ALA A 147 17.47 -10.39 -7.89
N GLN A 148 16.19 -9.99 -7.86
CA GLN A 148 15.33 -9.94 -9.05
C GLN A 148 15.54 -8.71 -9.91
N ARG A 149 16.22 -7.66 -9.43
CA ARG A 149 16.50 -6.44 -10.21
C ARG A 149 17.76 -5.77 -9.70
N ASP A 150 18.51 -5.16 -10.59
CA ASP A 150 19.63 -4.31 -10.18
C ASP A 150 19.15 -3.18 -9.27
N VAL A 151 19.43 -3.30 -7.97
CA VAL A 151 19.08 -2.32 -6.94
C VAL A 151 19.94 -1.06 -7.05
N LEU A 152 21.08 -1.12 -7.76
CA LEU A 152 21.93 0.04 -8.03
C LEU A 152 21.39 0.87 -9.21
N HIS A 153 20.41 0.37 -9.96
CA HIS A 153 19.73 1.16 -10.97
C HIS A 153 19.18 2.46 -10.33
N PRO A 154 19.49 3.65 -10.88
CA PRO A 154 19.23 4.93 -10.23
C PRO A 154 17.77 5.11 -9.77
N ILE A 155 16.80 4.72 -10.61
CA ILE A 155 15.37 4.84 -10.29
C ILE A 155 14.94 3.88 -9.18
N VAL A 156 15.49 2.65 -9.14
CA VAL A 156 15.18 1.66 -8.11
C VAL A 156 15.75 2.16 -6.78
N ARG A 157 17.04 2.48 -6.77
CA ARG A 157 17.74 2.99 -5.58
C ARG A 157 17.06 4.22 -5.00
N GLN A 158 16.75 5.20 -5.85
CA GLN A 158 16.10 6.43 -5.42
C GLN A 158 14.70 6.16 -4.87
N SER A 159 13.92 5.27 -5.50
CA SER A 159 12.57 4.95 -5.01
C SER A 159 12.62 4.27 -3.63
N VAL A 160 13.55 3.34 -3.43
CA VAL A 160 13.73 2.65 -2.13
C VAL A 160 14.15 3.66 -1.05
N LEU A 161 15.11 4.53 -1.36
CA LEU A 161 15.56 5.57 -0.43
C LEU A 161 14.42 6.53 -0.06
N GLN A 162 13.61 6.97 -1.03
CA GLN A 162 12.48 7.87 -0.76
C GLN A 162 11.37 7.19 0.07
N LEU A 163 11.12 5.89 -0.14
CA LEU A 163 10.22 5.13 0.71
C LEU A 163 10.73 5.07 2.16
N TYR A 164 12.01 4.76 2.34
CA TYR A 164 12.65 4.76 3.65
C TYR A 164 12.53 6.12 4.36
N LEU A 165 12.86 7.21 3.67
CA LEU A 165 12.77 8.56 4.23
C LEU A 165 11.33 8.92 4.61
N ALA A 166 10.35 8.50 3.80
CA ALA A 166 8.93 8.71 4.12
C ALA A 166 8.50 7.92 5.37
N GLN A 167 8.96 6.68 5.52
CA GLN A 167 8.70 5.87 6.73
C GLN A 167 9.37 6.49 7.97
N LYS A 168 10.61 6.97 7.84
CA LYS A 168 11.34 7.67 8.92
C LYS A 168 10.65 8.96 9.35
N GLU A 169 10.17 9.77 8.40
CA GLU A 169 9.39 10.98 8.71
C GLU A 169 8.10 10.64 9.47
N ASP A 170 7.38 9.58 9.07
CA ASP A 170 6.16 9.12 9.74
C ASP A 170 6.43 8.64 11.18
N VAL A 171 7.44 7.77 11.37
CA VAL A 171 7.84 7.28 12.70
C VAL A 171 8.21 8.44 13.64
N ASN A 172 9.02 9.38 13.16
CA ASN A 172 9.43 10.55 13.96
C ASN A 172 8.23 11.43 14.33
N LEU A 173 7.28 11.60 13.41
CA LEU A 173 6.08 12.38 13.65
C LEU A 173 5.18 11.74 14.72
N ARG A 174 5.02 10.42 14.69
CA ARG A 174 4.25 9.66 15.69
C ARG A 174 4.92 9.69 17.07
N ALA A 175 6.24 9.50 17.13
CA ALA A 175 6.99 9.55 18.39
C ALA A 175 6.90 10.91 19.10
N THR A 176 6.86 12.00 18.32
CA THR A 176 6.74 13.36 18.85
C THR A 176 5.32 13.66 19.35
N ARG A 177 4.32 12.82 19.01
CA ARG A 177 2.91 13.18 19.13
C ARG A 177 2.05 12.00 19.52
N LYS A 178 1.81 11.86 20.82
CA LYS A 178 0.69 11.06 21.34
C LYS A 178 -0.61 11.81 21.09
N ALA A 179 -1.74 11.12 20.83
CA ALA A 179 -3.02 11.81 20.78
C ALA A 179 -3.35 12.33 22.18
N GLY A 180 -3.00 13.59 22.41
CA GLY A 180 -3.12 14.29 23.67
C GLY A 180 -2.88 15.76 23.42
N ASP A 181 -3.88 16.56 23.78
CA ASP A 181 -3.91 18.02 23.81
C ASP A 181 -3.96 18.78 22.47
N GLY A 182 -5.18 18.84 21.93
CA GLY A 182 -5.62 19.94 21.07
C GLY A 182 -5.81 19.60 19.59
N ARG A 183 -6.65 20.40 18.93
CA ARG A 183 -6.90 20.31 17.49
C ARG A 183 -5.61 20.63 16.73
N LEU A 184 -5.20 19.76 15.81
CA LEU A 184 -3.95 19.99 15.06
C LEU A 184 -4.03 21.31 14.27
N THR A 185 -2.90 22.02 14.20
CA THR A 185 -2.77 23.17 13.31
C THR A 185 -2.86 22.74 11.85
N ARG A 186 -3.18 23.68 10.95
CA ARG A 186 -3.23 23.41 9.51
C ARG A 186 -1.88 22.90 8.97
N GLY A 187 -0.76 23.44 9.46
CA GLY A 187 0.58 22.99 9.07
C GLY A 187 0.88 21.56 9.48
N GLN A 188 0.47 21.16 10.70
CA GLN A 188 0.61 19.79 11.17
C GLN A 188 -0.28 18.81 10.39
N LEU A 189 -1.53 19.17 10.10
CA LEU A 189 -2.42 18.35 9.28
C LEU A 189 -1.86 18.17 7.85
N ASN A 190 -1.28 19.22 7.27
CA ASN A 190 -0.61 19.13 5.97
C ASN A 190 0.63 18.21 6.02
N THR A 191 1.32 18.16 7.15
CA THR A 191 2.46 17.26 7.35
C THR A 191 2.00 15.80 7.39
N LEU A 192 0.95 15.48 8.15
CA LEU A 192 0.33 14.14 8.14
C LEU A 192 -0.11 13.74 6.72
N LYS A 193 -0.77 14.65 6.01
CA LYS A 193 -1.18 14.41 4.61
C LYS A 193 0.01 14.09 3.71
N ARG A 194 1.11 14.83 3.86
CA ARG A 194 2.34 14.60 3.09
C ARG A 194 2.99 13.26 3.45
N CYS A 195 3.04 12.89 4.72
CA CYS A 195 3.57 11.60 5.18
C CYS A 195 2.76 10.44 4.56
N ALA A 196 1.43 10.48 4.68
CA ALA A 196 0.53 9.49 4.09
C ALA A 196 0.73 9.38 2.56
N ARG A 197 0.76 10.52 1.87
CA ARG A 197 1.03 10.59 0.43
C ARG A 197 2.36 9.91 0.06
N ASN A 198 3.44 10.28 0.75
CA ASN A 198 4.78 9.84 0.42
C ASN A 198 4.98 8.36 0.73
N ARG A 199 4.46 7.84 1.85
CA ARG A 199 4.63 6.44 2.29
C ARG A 199 4.16 5.47 1.21
N SER A 200 2.89 5.52 0.80
CA SER A 200 2.39 4.60 -0.24
C SER A 200 2.72 5.06 -1.66
N GLY A 201 2.83 6.37 -1.90
CA GLY A 201 3.27 6.90 -3.19
C GLY A 201 4.64 6.34 -3.57
N HIS A 202 5.62 6.38 -2.67
CA HIS A 202 6.93 5.80 -2.90
C HIS A 202 6.91 4.26 -2.90
N ALA A 203 6.03 3.61 -2.13
CA ALA A 203 5.88 2.15 -2.21
C ALA A 203 5.47 1.70 -3.64
N ILE A 204 4.51 2.37 -4.27
CA ILE A 204 4.12 2.06 -5.65
C ILE A 204 5.23 2.42 -6.65
N LEU A 205 6.03 3.47 -6.41
CA LEU A 205 7.21 3.73 -7.23
C LEU A 205 8.27 2.64 -7.10
N VAL A 206 8.51 2.10 -5.89
CA VAL A 206 9.43 0.98 -5.68
C VAL A 206 8.95 -0.24 -6.48
N LEU A 207 7.70 -0.64 -6.33
CA LEU A 207 7.13 -1.75 -7.11
C LEU A 207 7.29 -1.52 -8.62
N SER A 208 6.95 -0.31 -9.09
CA SER A 208 7.05 0.05 -10.50
C SER A 208 8.49 -0.01 -11.00
N ALA A 209 9.45 0.47 -10.23
CA ALA A 209 10.88 0.46 -10.59
C ALA A 209 11.47 -0.96 -10.59
N PHE A 210 11.05 -1.83 -9.67
CA PHE A 210 11.45 -3.25 -9.68
C PHE A 210 10.90 -3.99 -10.91
N LEU A 211 9.70 -3.64 -11.38
CA LEU A 211 9.07 -4.26 -12.54
C LEU A 211 9.58 -3.68 -13.86
N LEU A 212 9.64 -2.36 -13.97
CA LEU A 212 9.95 -1.57 -15.16
C LEU A 212 10.79 -0.33 -14.79
N PRO A 213 12.12 -0.46 -14.61
CA PRO A 213 12.97 0.64 -14.17
C PRO A 213 13.08 1.81 -15.16
N GLU A 214 12.73 1.58 -16.43
CA GLU A 214 12.79 2.55 -17.53
C GLU A 214 11.43 3.20 -17.84
N LEU A 215 10.44 3.03 -16.95
CA LEU A 215 9.12 3.62 -17.15
C LEU A 215 9.22 5.15 -17.26
N PRO A 216 8.52 5.80 -18.21
CA PRO A 216 8.54 7.25 -18.35
C PRO A 216 8.23 7.99 -17.04
N LEU A 217 8.97 9.06 -16.75
CA LEU A 217 8.77 9.88 -15.55
C LEU A 217 7.33 10.42 -15.43
N SER A 218 6.70 10.72 -16.55
CA SER A 218 5.29 11.13 -16.61
C SER A 218 4.36 10.05 -16.05
N TYR A 219 4.62 8.78 -16.34
CA TYR A 219 3.84 7.66 -15.82
C TYR A 219 4.16 7.39 -14.36
N LEU A 220 5.43 7.42 -13.98
CA LEU A 220 5.85 7.29 -12.57
C LEU A 220 5.18 8.36 -11.69
N ALA A 221 5.09 9.61 -12.15
CA ALA A 221 4.39 10.66 -11.44
C ALA A 221 2.90 10.33 -11.20
N ARG A 222 2.23 9.69 -12.18
CA ARG A 222 0.84 9.23 -12.03
C ARG A 222 0.73 8.04 -11.07
N LEU A 223 1.64 7.07 -11.17
CA LEU A 223 1.68 5.90 -10.28
C LEU A 223 1.97 6.29 -8.83
N PHE A 224 2.79 7.31 -8.60
CA PHE A 224 2.97 7.90 -7.27
C PHE A 224 1.64 8.41 -6.69
N TRP A 225 0.82 9.10 -7.48
CA TRP A 225 -0.50 9.57 -7.05
C TRP A 225 -1.50 8.42 -6.84
N ALA A 226 -1.41 7.33 -7.62
CA ALA A 226 -2.17 6.11 -7.34
C ALA A 226 -1.81 5.54 -5.96
N GLY A 227 -0.51 5.42 -5.65
CA GLY A 227 -0.04 4.99 -4.33
C GLY A 227 -0.50 5.92 -3.20
N ALA A 228 -0.39 7.23 -3.38
CA ALA A 228 -0.91 8.19 -2.42
C ALA A 228 -2.42 8.00 -2.14
N LEU A 229 -3.21 7.74 -3.19
CA LEU A 229 -4.63 7.45 -3.04
C LEU A 229 -4.88 6.15 -2.25
N VAL A 230 -4.08 5.10 -2.48
CA VAL A 230 -4.15 3.86 -1.69
C VAL A 230 -4.01 4.17 -0.20
N MET A 231 -3.04 4.99 0.21
CA MET A 231 -2.87 5.34 1.63
C MET A 231 -4.05 6.14 2.18
N TYR A 232 -4.58 7.12 1.43
CA TYR A 232 -5.76 7.87 1.92
C TYR A 232 -6.99 6.98 2.08
N ILE A 233 -7.18 6.01 1.17
CA ILE A 233 -8.24 5.01 1.28
C ILE A 233 -8.01 4.11 2.50
N ASP A 234 -6.76 3.73 2.74
CA ASP A 234 -6.38 2.89 3.86
C ASP A 234 -6.57 3.60 5.21
N ASP A 235 -5.93 4.76 5.42
CA ASP A 235 -6.09 5.63 6.60
C ASP A 235 -7.58 5.85 6.93
N HIS A 236 -8.42 6.03 5.91
CA HIS A 236 -9.86 6.19 6.13
C HIS A 236 -10.51 4.91 6.65
N GLY A 237 -10.21 3.77 6.03
CA GLY A 237 -10.79 2.48 6.44
C GLY A 237 -10.31 1.99 7.81
N ASP A 238 -9.19 2.51 8.32
CA ASP A 238 -8.64 2.21 9.66
C ASP A 238 -8.88 3.32 10.69
N CYS A 239 -9.61 4.38 10.30
CA CYS A 239 -9.82 5.57 11.12
C CYS A 239 -10.23 5.27 12.57
N TRP A 240 -11.14 4.30 12.80
CA TRP A 240 -11.62 3.99 14.15
C TRP A 240 -10.66 3.10 14.93
N SER A 241 -10.02 2.12 14.29
CA SER A 241 -8.97 1.31 14.92
C SER A 241 -7.76 2.17 15.29
N ASP A 242 -7.33 3.06 14.40
CA ASP A 242 -6.21 3.95 14.67
C ASP A 242 -6.51 4.89 15.84
N LEU A 243 -7.72 5.45 15.92
CA LEU A 243 -8.13 6.25 17.07
C LEU A 243 -8.14 5.44 18.37
N LYS A 244 -8.59 4.18 18.33
CA LYS A 244 -8.59 3.29 19.49
C LYS A 244 -7.17 2.99 19.97
N ASP A 245 -6.24 2.79 19.05
CA ASP A 245 -4.84 2.44 19.32
C ASP A 245 -3.94 3.69 19.47
N ASN A 246 -4.56 4.88 19.61
CA ASN A 246 -3.88 6.16 19.79
C ASN A 246 -2.91 6.55 18.64
N ARG A 247 -3.17 6.03 17.44
CA ARG A 247 -2.38 6.30 16.23
C ARG A 247 -2.92 7.53 15.50
N LEU A 248 -2.01 8.42 15.10
CA LEU A 248 -2.35 9.62 14.35
C LEU A 248 -2.15 9.40 12.85
N THR A 249 -3.23 9.47 12.08
CA THR A 249 -3.20 9.39 10.61
C THR A 249 -3.81 10.65 10.00
N PHE A 250 -3.67 10.87 8.70
CA PHE A 250 -4.27 12.07 8.10
C PHE A 250 -5.80 12.02 8.18
N MET A 251 -6.39 10.86 7.87
CA MET A 251 -7.84 10.74 7.76
C MET A 251 -8.56 10.75 9.10
N ASN A 252 -7.94 10.30 10.19
CA ASN A 252 -8.56 10.37 11.51
C ASN A 252 -8.49 11.76 12.17
N GLN A 253 -7.74 12.70 11.58
CA GLN A 253 -7.58 14.07 12.08
C GLN A 253 -8.39 15.13 11.31
N VAL A 254 -9.04 14.75 10.20
CA VAL A 254 -9.93 15.67 9.47
C VAL A 254 -11.34 15.63 10.03
N SER A 255 -12.05 16.77 9.99
CA SER A 255 -13.41 16.87 10.56
C SER A 255 -14.48 16.09 9.80
N ARG A 256 -14.26 15.83 8.50
CA ARG A 256 -15.19 15.12 7.62
C ARG A 256 -14.40 14.12 6.77
N PRO A 257 -14.02 12.95 7.33
CA PRO A 257 -13.17 11.97 6.66
C PRO A 257 -13.78 11.45 5.36
N GLU A 258 -15.02 10.98 5.36
CA GLU A 258 -15.69 10.47 4.15
C GLU A 258 -15.74 11.50 3.01
N ARG A 259 -16.18 12.74 3.31
CA ARG A 259 -16.23 13.83 2.31
C ARG A 259 -14.83 14.24 1.82
N THR A 260 -13.83 14.12 2.67
CA THR A 260 -12.44 14.41 2.29
C THR A 260 -11.89 13.31 1.39
N LEU A 261 -12.14 12.04 1.72
CA LEU A 261 -11.76 10.92 0.89
C LEU A 261 -12.42 10.98 -0.48
N GLY A 262 -13.73 11.21 -0.55
CA GLY A 262 -14.44 11.30 -1.84
C GLY A 262 -13.85 12.38 -2.76
N ARG A 263 -13.47 13.54 -2.21
CA ARG A 263 -12.78 14.59 -2.99
C ARG A 263 -11.40 14.13 -3.48
N LEU A 264 -10.61 13.48 -2.61
CA LEU A 264 -9.29 12.97 -2.98
C LEU A 264 -9.41 11.90 -4.06
N PHE A 265 -10.31 10.92 -3.87
CA PHE A 265 -10.60 9.86 -4.80
C PHE A 265 -10.92 10.39 -6.20
N HIS A 266 -11.97 11.21 -6.35
CA HIS A 266 -12.33 11.72 -7.68
C HIS A 266 -11.25 12.59 -8.32
N THR A 267 -10.47 13.33 -7.52
CA THR A 267 -9.35 14.14 -8.04
C THR A 267 -8.26 13.25 -8.61
N HIS A 268 -7.84 12.22 -7.86
CA HIS A 268 -6.75 11.34 -8.26
C HIS A 268 -7.18 10.42 -9.41
N ILE A 269 -8.40 9.86 -9.38
CA ILE A 269 -8.92 9.05 -10.48
C ILE A 269 -8.98 9.85 -11.79
N ARG A 270 -9.46 11.10 -11.77
CA ARG A 270 -9.43 11.96 -12.97
C ARG A 270 -8.02 12.22 -13.48
N GLN A 271 -7.06 12.43 -12.58
CA GLN A 271 -5.65 12.62 -12.94
C GLN A 271 -5.00 11.35 -13.52
N LEU A 272 -5.43 10.17 -13.08
CA LEU A 272 -4.99 8.89 -13.63
C LEU A 272 -5.60 8.66 -15.01
N ALA A 273 -6.92 8.83 -15.14
CA ALA A 273 -7.66 8.64 -16.38
C ALA A 273 -7.10 9.49 -17.54
N SER A 274 -6.84 10.78 -17.29
CA SER A 274 -6.30 11.70 -18.31
C SER A 274 -4.79 11.70 -18.44
N GLY A 275 -4.07 11.08 -17.49
CA GLY A 275 -2.62 11.19 -17.39
C GLY A 275 -1.84 9.93 -17.77
N LEU A 276 -2.50 8.78 -17.76
CA LEU A 276 -1.96 7.48 -18.18
C LEU A 276 -2.46 7.15 -19.61
N PRO A 277 -1.69 6.34 -20.37
CA PRO A 277 -2.11 5.92 -21.70
C PRO A 277 -3.44 5.17 -21.64
N ASP A 278 -4.25 5.31 -22.70
CA ASP A 278 -5.44 4.47 -22.89
C ASP A 278 -5.02 3.00 -22.96
N GLY A 279 -5.77 2.12 -22.27
CA GLY A 279 -5.57 0.69 -22.35
C GLY A 279 -5.87 -0.06 -21.04
N ASP A 280 -5.76 -1.37 -21.17
CA ASP A 280 -6.11 -2.37 -20.16
C ASP A 280 -5.43 -2.14 -18.80
N GLY A 281 -4.16 -1.71 -18.79
CA GLY A 281 -3.42 -1.45 -17.55
C GLY A 281 -3.97 -0.28 -16.74
N ARG A 282 -4.33 0.83 -17.42
CA ARG A 282 -4.94 1.99 -16.78
C ARG A 282 -6.29 1.63 -16.19
N ASP A 283 -7.11 0.96 -16.98
CA ASP A 283 -8.48 0.61 -16.61
C ASP A 283 -8.48 -0.40 -15.44
N LEU A 284 -7.52 -1.33 -15.42
CA LEU A 284 -7.30 -2.23 -14.30
C LEU A 284 -6.89 -1.50 -13.02
N LEU A 285 -5.97 -0.52 -13.10
CA LEU A 285 -5.57 0.27 -11.93
C LEU A 285 -6.75 1.07 -11.34
N ILE A 286 -7.53 1.72 -12.21
CA ILE A 286 -8.73 2.47 -11.82
C ILE A 286 -9.78 1.53 -11.22
N ALA A 287 -9.99 0.35 -11.80
CA ALA A 287 -10.89 -0.67 -11.26
C ALA A 287 -10.46 -1.13 -9.86
N PHE A 288 -9.16 -1.43 -9.69
CA PHE A 288 -8.60 -1.81 -8.39
C PHE A 288 -8.80 -0.72 -7.33
N LEU A 289 -8.46 0.54 -7.64
CA LEU A 289 -8.60 1.68 -6.73
C LEU A 289 -10.06 1.94 -6.37
N THR A 290 -10.96 1.82 -7.34
CA THR A 290 -12.41 1.98 -7.13
C THR A 290 -12.96 0.93 -6.18
N ARG A 291 -12.65 -0.35 -6.42
CA ARG A 291 -13.05 -1.42 -5.50
C ARG A 291 -12.42 -1.24 -4.12
N TYR A 292 -11.12 -0.88 -4.06
CA TYR A 292 -10.45 -0.63 -2.78
C TYR A 292 -11.12 0.49 -1.98
N TYR A 293 -11.47 1.59 -2.65
CA TYR A 293 -12.23 2.69 -2.07
C TYR A 293 -13.56 2.23 -1.48
N LEU A 294 -14.37 1.50 -2.26
CA LEU A 294 -15.68 1.01 -1.82
C LEU A 294 -15.57 0.02 -0.64
N THR A 295 -14.66 -0.95 -0.73
CA THR A 295 -14.42 -1.91 0.36
C THR A 295 -14.01 -1.22 1.66
N ARG A 296 -13.18 -0.18 1.58
CA ARG A 296 -12.68 0.55 2.76
C ARG A 296 -13.69 1.56 3.31
N LEU A 297 -14.58 2.11 2.49
CA LEU A 297 -15.76 2.83 2.96
C LEU A 297 -16.68 1.92 3.78
N GLU A 298 -16.95 0.72 3.27
CA GLU A 298 -17.80 -0.25 3.97
C GLU A 298 -17.15 -0.71 5.29
N LYS A 299 -15.85 -1.00 5.28
CA LYS A 299 -15.08 -1.28 6.50
C LYS A 299 -15.25 -0.17 7.55
N HIS A 300 -15.07 1.09 7.15
CA HIS A 300 -15.22 2.24 8.05
C HIS A 300 -16.61 2.28 8.68
N ARG A 301 -17.68 2.08 7.88
CA ARG A 301 -19.06 2.07 8.37
C ARG A 301 -19.29 0.93 9.37
N GLN A 302 -18.81 -0.27 9.06
CA GLN A 302 -18.95 -1.43 9.92
C GLN A 302 -18.21 -1.25 11.26
N GLN A 303 -16.98 -0.73 11.24
CA GLN A 303 -16.22 -0.44 12.46
C GLN A 303 -16.93 0.59 13.35
N ARG A 304 -17.51 1.66 12.74
CA ARG A 304 -18.26 2.69 13.46
C ARG A 304 -19.48 2.13 14.20
N VAL A 305 -20.17 1.16 13.60
CA VAL A 305 -21.41 0.58 14.17
C VAL A 305 -21.12 -0.52 15.18
N LYS A 306 -20.12 -1.37 14.93
CA LYS A 306 -19.91 -2.61 15.70
C LYS A 306 -18.82 -2.52 16.77
N GLY A 307 -18.08 -1.41 16.86
CA GLY A 307 -16.99 -1.23 17.85
C GLY A 307 -15.86 -2.26 17.76
N ALA A 308 -15.84 -3.07 16.68
CA ALA A 308 -14.98 -4.24 16.53
C ALA A 308 -14.01 -4.09 15.35
N ALA A 309 -12.83 -4.70 15.51
CA ALA A 309 -11.75 -4.76 14.53
C ALA A 309 -12.12 -5.67 13.34
N ALA A 310 -13.01 -5.20 12.47
CA ALA A 310 -13.39 -5.95 11.27
C ALA A 310 -12.30 -5.79 10.20
N TRP A 311 -11.46 -6.80 10.05
CA TRP A 311 -10.67 -7.01 8.84
C TRP A 311 -11.64 -7.21 7.67
N ALA A 312 -11.73 -6.25 6.76
CA ALA A 312 -12.52 -6.40 5.55
C ALA A 312 -11.71 -7.23 4.54
N ILE A 313 -12.18 -8.43 4.26
CA ILE A 313 -11.70 -9.23 3.14
C ILE A 313 -12.03 -8.45 1.86
N TYR A 314 -11.08 -8.37 0.92
CA TYR A 314 -11.30 -7.77 -0.39
C TYR A 314 -12.13 -8.76 -1.23
N GLU A 315 -13.44 -8.78 -1.02
CA GLU A 315 -14.42 -9.53 -1.82
C GLU A 315 -14.99 -8.71 -2.97
#